data_AF-A0A498LC88-F1
#
_entry.id   AF-A0A498LC88-F1
#
_cell.length_a   1.000
_cell.length_b   1.000
_cell.length_c   1.000
_cell.angle_alpha   90.00
_cell.angle_beta   90.00
_cell.angle_gamma   90.00
#
_symmetry.space_group_name_H-M   'P 1'
#
loop_
_entity.id
_entity.type
_entity.pdbx_description
1 polymer ?
#
loop_
_entity_poly.entity_id
_entity_poly.type
_entity_poly.pdbx_seq_one_letter_code
_entity_poly.pdbx_strand_id
1 'polypeptide(L)'
;MVVWTDQERAYIQDIFSKLNYEDAGPKALQRTLIVYPWTQRYFASFGNLYNAEAIMSNQKVAAHGVVVLHGLDRAMKNMDDIKNTYTELSVLHSDKLHVDPDNFRLLADCLTIVIASTMGTSFTPDVQAAWQKFLAVVVSALCRQYH
;
A
#
# COMPACT_ATOMS: atom_id res chain seq x y z
N MET A 1 -16.51 -9.27 -11.27
CA MET A 1 -16.39 -7.80 -11.10
C MET A 1 -16.66 -7.53 -9.62
N VAL A 2 -15.87 -6.68 -8.95
CA VAL A 2 -16.17 -6.34 -7.55
C VAL A 2 -17.28 -5.30 -7.56
N VAL A 3 -18.25 -5.44 -6.67
CA VAL A 3 -19.33 -4.47 -6.49
C VAL A 3 -19.06 -3.71 -5.20
N TRP A 4 -19.15 -2.39 -5.26
CA TRP A 4 -18.97 -1.50 -4.11
C TRP A 4 -20.31 -0.90 -3.71
N THR A 5 -20.66 -0.96 -2.44
CA THR A 5 -21.79 -0.21 -1.91
C THR A 5 -21.41 1.27 -1.76
N ASP A 6 -22.40 2.16 -1.73
CA ASP A 6 -22.16 3.59 -1.50
C ASP A 6 -21.49 3.82 -0.14
N GLN A 7 -21.81 3.00 0.86
CA GLN A 7 -21.22 3.06 2.19
C GLN A 7 -19.73 2.68 2.19
N GLU A 8 -19.35 1.61 1.48
CA GLU A 8 -17.95 1.23 1.33
C GLU A 8 -17.14 2.32 0.63
N ARG A 9 -17.70 2.92 -0.44
CA ARG A 9 -17.06 4.05 -1.14
C ARG A 9 -16.86 5.24 -0.21
N ALA A 10 -17.88 5.58 0.59
CA ALA A 10 -17.81 6.67 1.55
C ALA A 10 -16.72 6.42 2.60
N TYR A 11 -16.62 5.20 3.15
CA TYR A 11 -15.55 4.87 4.11
C TYR A 11 -14.16 4.99 3.50
N ILE A 12 -13.96 4.47 2.29
CA ILE A 12 -12.67 4.53 1.62
C ILE A 12 -12.31 6.00 1.33
N GLN A 13 -13.23 6.78 0.75
CA GLN A 13 -12.99 8.20 0.48
C GLN A 13 -12.69 8.99 1.76
N ASP A 14 -13.41 8.73 2.85
CA ASP A 14 -13.18 9.37 4.15
C ASP A 14 -11.76 9.07 4.68
N ILE A 15 -11.30 7.81 4.61
CA ILE A 15 -9.92 7.44 4.94
C ILE A 15 -8.94 8.29 4.12
N PHE A 16 -9.05 8.28 2.79
CA PHE A 16 -8.15 9.02 1.91
C PHE A 16 -8.15 10.54 2.14
N SER A 17 -9.30 11.11 2.55
CA SER A 17 -9.42 12.54 2.87
C SER A 17 -8.73 12.97 4.16
N LYS A 18 -8.50 12.02 5.07
CA LYS A 18 -7.87 12.24 6.40
C LYS A 18 -6.41 11.80 6.45
N LEU A 19 -5.93 11.11 5.42
CA LEU A 19 -4.56 10.62 5.36
C LEU A 19 -3.55 11.78 5.24
N ASN A 20 -2.56 11.79 6.14
CA ASN A 20 -1.32 12.52 5.91
C ASN A 20 -0.34 11.60 5.16
N TYR A 21 -0.12 11.89 3.88
CA TYR A 21 0.67 11.04 2.99
C TYR A 21 2.15 11.00 3.40
N GLU A 22 2.67 12.13 3.86
CA GLU A 22 4.04 12.31 4.37
C GLU A 22 4.28 11.61 5.72
N ASP A 23 3.23 11.08 6.34
CA ASP A 23 3.32 10.31 7.58
C ASP A 23 3.00 8.83 7.34
N ALA A 24 1.83 8.55 6.76
CA ALA A 24 1.34 7.17 6.59
C ALA A 24 2.16 6.38 5.55
N GLY A 25 2.55 7.01 4.45
CA GLY A 25 3.34 6.38 3.39
C GLY A 25 4.71 5.90 3.89
N PRO A 26 5.54 6.80 4.46
CA PRO A 26 6.81 6.42 5.08
C PRO A 26 6.65 5.33 6.13
N LYS A 27 5.71 5.47 7.08
CA LYS A 27 5.50 4.48 8.15
C LYS A 27 5.14 3.10 7.61
N ALA A 28 4.31 3.03 6.57
CA ALA A 28 3.92 1.75 5.96
C ALA A 28 5.11 1.04 5.29
N LEU A 29 5.90 1.76 4.49
CA LEU A 29 7.06 1.18 3.82
C LEU A 29 8.18 0.83 4.81
N GLN A 30 8.47 1.71 5.77
CA GLN A 30 9.45 1.44 6.84
C GLN A 30 9.07 0.20 7.63
N ARG A 31 7.79 0.08 8.05
CA ARG A 31 7.29 -1.12 8.75
C ARG A 31 7.46 -2.37 7.89
N THR A 32 7.17 -2.29 6.60
CA THR A 32 7.33 -3.44 5.68
C THR A 32 8.79 -3.90 5.61
N LEU A 33 9.73 -2.96 5.46
CA LEU A 33 11.16 -3.26 5.40
C LEU A 33 11.73 -3.79 6.72
N ILE A 34 11.14 -3.42 7.86
CA ILE A 34 11.58 -3.86 9.18
C ILE A 34 10.98 -5.23 9.54
N VAL A 35 9.67 -5.42 9.35
CA VAL A 35 8.94 -6.63 9.74
C VAL A 35 9.20 -7.77 8.75
N TYR A 36 9.39 -7.45 7.47
CA TYR A 36 9.63 -8.39 6.39
C TYR A 36 10.97 -8.10 5.70
N PRO A 37 12.11 -8.36 6.38
CA PRO A 37 13.42 -7.85 5.95
C PRO A 37 13.88 -8.34 4.57
N TRP A 38 13.36 -9.47 4.08
CA TRP A 38 13.63 -9.91 2.70
C TRP A 38 13.16 -8.91 1.64
N THR A 39 12.19 -8.06 1.94
CA THR A 39 11.71 -7.01 1.03
C THR A 39 12.76 -5.92 0.78
N GLN A 40 13.76 -5.78 1.65
CA GLN A 40 14.85 -4.82 1.47
C GLN A 40 15.66 -5.07 0.19
N ARG A 41 15.66 -6.31 -0.34
CA ARG A 41 16.40 -6.68 -1.56
C ARG A 41 16.00 -5.85 -2.78
N TYR A 42 14.76 -5.35 -2.83
CA TYR A 42 14.25 -4.53 -3.93
C TYR A 42 14.71 -3.06 -3.86
N PHE A 43 15.31 -2.65 -2.74
CA PHE A 43 15.65 -1.25 -2.45
C PHE A 43 17.16 -1.06 -2.24
N ALA A 44 18.01 -1.88 -2.87
CA ALA A 44 19.47 -1.80 -2.70
C ALA A 44 20.06 -0.42 -3.03
N SER A 45 19.44 0.35 -3.94
CA SER A 45 19.87 1.71 -4.30
C SER A 45 19.49 2.78 -3.26
N PHE A 46 18.77 2.41 -2.19
CA PHE A 46 18.29 3.34 -1.17
C PHE A 46 19.34 3.60 -0.07
N GLY A 47 20.50 2.94 -0.13
CA GLY A 47 21.60 3.13 0.81
C GLY A 47 21.47 2.23 2.04
N ASN A 48 21.78 2.77 3.22
CA ASN A 48 21.82 1.97 4.44
C ASN A 48 20.40 1.58 4.90
N LEU A 49 20.13 0.27 4.95
CA LEU A 49 18.90 -0.34 5.47
C LEU A 49 19.20 -1.42 6.53
N TYR A 50 20.40 -1.42 7.12
CA TYR A 50 20.89 -2.53 7.95
C TYR A 50 20.09 -2.77 9.23
N ASN A 51 19.53 -1.73 9.84
CA ASN A 51 18.76 -1.82 11.07
C ASN A 51 17.54 -0.88 11.03
N ALA A 52 16.64 -1.02 12.02
CA ALA A 52 15.40 -0.25 12.07
C ALA A 52 15.62 1.26 12.10
N GLU A 53 16.62 1.75 12.86
CA GLU A 53 16.94 3.18 12.94
C GLU A 53 17.40 3.74 11.58
N ALA A 54 18.27 3.00 10.87
CA ALA A 54 18.71 3.36 9.52
C ALA A 54 17.53 3.39 8.54
N ILE A 55 16.61 2.42 8.60
CA ILE A 55 15.41 2.39 7.74
C ILE A 55 14.47 3.56 8.06
N MET A 56 14.21 3.83 9.33
CA MET A 56 13.29 4.89 9.78
C MET A 56 13.81 6.30 9.46
N SER A 57 15.12 6.50 9.45
CA SER A 57 15.75 7.77 9.09
C SER A 57 16.07 7.91 7.59
N ASN A 58 15.82 6.87 6.78
CA ASN A 58 16.17 6.88 5.37
C ASN A 58 15.19 7.73 4.54
N GLN A 59 15.68 8.86 4.02
CA GLN A 59 14.88 9.80 3.22
C GLN A 59 14.34 9.20 1.92
N LYS A 60 15.07 8.26 1.28
CA LYS A 60 14.59 7.60 0.06
C LYS A 60 13.46 6.62 0.37
N VAL A 61 13.53 5.93 1.49
CA VAL A 61 12.42 5.08 1.99
C VAL A 61 11.20 5.96 2.26
N ALA A 62 11.37 7.07 2.96
CA ALA A 62 10.25 7.98 3.23
C ALA A 62 9.61 8.49 1.94
N ALA A 63 10.41 9.06 1.02
CA ALA A 63 9.93 9.57 -0.26
C ALA A 63 9.22 8.50 -1.10
N HIS A 64 9.76 7.26 -1.14
CA HIS A 64 9.11 6.19 -1.90
C HIS A 64 7.82 5.70 -1.25
N GLY A 65 7.73 5.70 0.09
CA GLY A 65 6.49 5.41 0.81
C GLY A 65 5.36 6.36 0.43
N VAL A 66 5.67 7.65 0.23
CA VAL A 66 4.72 8.65 -0.28
C VAL A 66 4.27 8.33 -1.71
N VAL A 67 5.22 7.97 -2.59
CA VAL A 67 4.92 7.56 -3.97
C VAL A 67 3.98 6.35 -4.01
N VAL A 68 4.23 5.34 -3.18
CA VAL A 68 3.37 4.16 -3.06
C VAL A 68 1.96 4.56 -2.62
N LEU A 69 1.83 5.42 -1.61
CA LEU A 69 0.53 5.82 -1.08
C LEU A 69 -0.26 6.66 -2.11
N HIS A 70 0.38 7.58 -2.83
CA HIS A 70 -0.24 8.26 -3.98
C HIS A 70 -0.60 7.31 -5.11
N GLY A 71 0.13 6.20 -5.27
CA GLY A 71 -0.26 5.11 -6.16
C GLY A 71 -1.68 4.62 -5.88
N LEU A 72 -2.12 4.60 -4.62
CA LEU A 72 -3.46 4.17 -4.20
C LEU A 72 -4.57 5.18 -4.54
N ASP A 73 -4.23 6.47 -4.74
CA ASP A 73 -5.21 7.48 -5.18
C ASP A 73 -5.86 7.08 -6.50
N ARG A 74 -5.08 6.45 -7.39
CA ARG A 74 -5.58 5.96 -8.68
C ARG A 74 -6.67 4.91 -8.49
N ALA A 75 -6.49 3.97 -7.56
CA ALA A 75 -7.50 2.95 -7.27
C ALA A 75 -8.73 3.55 -6.58
N MET A 76 -8.55 4.46 -5.62
CA MET A 76 -9.67 5.12 -4.95
C MET A 76 -10.52 5.95 -5.92
N LYS A 77 -9.88 6.64 -6.88
CA LYS A 77 -10.60 7.41 -7.91
C LYS A 77 -11.26 6.54 -8.98
N ASN A 78 -10.81 5.30 -9.15
CA ASN A 78 -11.28 4.37 -10.19
C ASN A 78 -11.71 3.02 -9.60
N MET A 79 -12.49 3.04 -8.51
CA MET A 79 -12.82 1.82 -7.73
C MET A 79 -13.48 0.70 -8.55
N ASP A 80 -14.24 1.06 -9.58
CA ASP A 80 -14.91 0.10 -10.47
C ASP A 80 -13.97 -0.51 -11.51
N ASP A 81 -12.80 0.09 -11.73
CA ASP A 81 -11.83 -0.34 -12.75
C ASP A 81 -10.37 -0.36 -12.24
N ILE A 82 -10.18 -0.76 -10.97
CA ILE A 82 -8.85 -0.87 -10.36
C ILE A 82 -7.94 -1.82 -11.17
N LYS A 83 -8.52 -2.87 -11.74
CA LYS A 83 -7.79 -3.89 -12.51
C LYS A 83 -7.08 -3.29 -13.72
N ASN A 84 -7.81 -2.56 -14.56
CA ASN A 84 -7.20 -1.95 -15.74
C ASN A 84 -6.28 -0.80 -15.33
N THR A 85 -6.68 -0.03 -14.31
CA THR A 85 -5.91 1.11 -13.76
C THR A 85 -4.47 0.74 -13.38
N TYR A 86 -4.22 -0.49 -12.90
CA TYR A 86 -2.89 -0.95 -12.49
C TYR A 86 -2.18 -1.89 -13.45
N THR A 87 -2.66 -2.05 -14.68
CA THR A 87 -2.03 -2.94 -15.67
C THR A 87 -0.54 -2.65 -15.86
N GLU A 88 -0.19 -1.40 -16.15
CA GLU A 88 1.22 -0.99 -16.34
C GLU A 88 2.05 -1.16 -15.06
N LEU A 89 1.46 -0.91 -13.90
CA LEU A 89 2.15 -1.03 -12.62
C LEU A 89 2.42 -2.50 -12.27
N SER A 90 1.48 -3.39 -12.61
CA SER A 90 1.63 -4.85 -12.50
C SER A 90 2.77 -5.36 -13.40
N VAL A 91 2.81 -4.94 -14.67
CA VAL A 91 3.93 -5.26 -15.59
C VAL A 91 5.25 -4.77 -15.04
N LEU A 92 5.32 -3.52 -14.54
CA LEU A 92 6.54 -2.97 -13.96
C LEU A 92 7.05 -3.85 -12.80
N HIS A 93 6.19 -4.21 -11.85
CA HIS A 93 6.60 -4.98 -10.69
C HIS A 93 6.96 -6.43 -11.04
N SER A 94 6.32 -7.01 -12.05
CA SER A 94 6.61 -8.38 -12.51
C SER A 94 7.87 -8.44 -13.38
N ASP A 95 7.88 -7.74 -14.51
CA ASP A 95 8.86 -7.95 -15.60
C ASP A 95 10.16 -7.16 -15.40
N LYS A 96 10.14 -6.10 -14.60
CA LYS A 96 11.30 -5.22 -14.40
C LYS A 96 11.86 -5.29 -12.99
N LEU A 97 10.98 -5.22 -12.00
CA LEU A 97 11.40 -5.23 -10.60
C LEU A 97 11.49 -6.63 -10.02
N HIS A 98 10.86 -7.63 -10.66
CA HIS A 98 10.81 -9.02 -10.22
C HIS A 98 10.41 -9.16 -8.74
N VAL A 99 9.42 -8.35 -8.33
CA VAL A 99 8.88 -8.37 -6.97
C VAL A 99 7.98 -9.57 -6.85
N ASP A 100 8.31 -10.52 -5.97
CA ASP A 100 7.42 -11.65 -5.67
C ASP A 100 6.04 -11.14 -5.22
N PRO A 101 4.94 -11.61 -5.86
CA PRO A 101 3.60 -11.06 -5.68
C PRO A 101 3.05 -11.20 -4.26
N ASP A 102 3.55 -12.13 -3.44
CA ASP A 102 3.11 -12.27 -2.06
C ASP A 102 3.45 -11.02 -1.22
N ASN A 103 4.48 -10.25 -1.62
CA ASN A 103 4.89 -9.05 -0.90
C ASN A 103 3.87 -7.90 -0.98
N PHE A 104 2.98 -7.89 -1.99
CA PHE A 104 1.93 -6.87 -2.07
C PHE A 104 0.97 -6.95 -0.89
N ARG A 105 0.63 -8.18 -0.47
CA ARG A 105 -0.22 -8.40 0.70
C ARG A 105 0.46 -7.92 1.99
N LEU A 106 1.76 -8.17 2.13
CA LEU A 106 2.53 -7.75 3.30
C LEU A 106 2.53 -6.22 3.48
N LEU A 107 2.70 -5.49 2.38
CA LEU A 107 2.63 -4.03 2.38
C LEU A 107 1.20 -3.53 2.68
N ALA A 108 0.18 -4.18 2.11
CA ALA A 108 -1.23 -3.87 2.38
C ALA A 108 -1.60 -4.05 3.87
N ASP A 109 -1.13 -5.13 4.49
CA ASP A 109 -1.34 -5.39 5.92
C ASP A 109 -0.59 -4.35 6.79
N CYS A 110 0.65 -4.00 6.43
CA CYS A 110 1.40 -2.94 7.12
C CYS A 110 0.70 -1.57 7.03
N LEU A 111 0.18 -1.21 5.85
CA LEU A 111 -0.57 0.03 5.66
C LEU A 111 -1.86 0.04 6.48
N THR A 112 -2.57 -1.09 6.54
CA THR A 112 -3.77 -1.25 7.38
C THR A 112 -3.45 -1.00 8.85
N ILE A 113 -2.34 -1.55 9.36
CA ILE A 113 -1.89 -1.32 10.74
C ILE A 113 -1.59 0.17 11.00
N VAL A 114 -0.93 0.85 10.04
CA VAL A 114 -0.62 2.28 10.16
C VAL A 114 -1.91 3.11 10.21
N ILE A 115 -2.86 2.86 9.31
CA ILE A 115 -4.15 3.57 9.28
C ILE A 115 -4.93 3.34 10.57
N ALA A 116 -5.01 2.10 11.04
CA ALA A 116 -5.66 1.75 12.31
C ALA A 116 -5.03 2.51 13.49
N SER A 117 -3.69 2.62 13.53
CA SER A 117 -2.98 3.34 14.59
C SER A 117 -3.25 4.86 14.57
N THR A 118 -3.48 5.44 13.39
CA THR A 118 -3.78 6.86 13.23
C THR A 118 -5.24 7.18 13.55
N MET A 119 -6.18 6.33 13.12
CA MET A 119 -7.62 6.54 13.31
C MET A 119 -8.13 6.11 14.69
N GLY A 120 -7.41 5.22 15.37
CA GLY A 120 -7.78 4.70 16.69
C GLY A 120 -9.17 4.07 16.66
N THR A 121 -10.04 4.49 17.60
CA THR A 121 -11.42 3.97 17.71
C THR A 121 -12.31 4.30 16.52
N SER A 122 -11.91 5.24 15.65
CA SER A 122 -12.64 5.54 14.41
C SER A 122 -12.40 4.51 13.31
N PHE A 123 -11.38 3.65 13.44
CA PHE A 123 -11.20 2.49 12.55
C PHE A 123 -12.06 1.32 13.01
N THR A 124 -13.38 1.49 12.86
CA THR A 124 -14.36 0.50 13.28
C THR A 124 -14.25 -0.79 12.44
N PRO A 125 -14.84 -1.90 12.88
CA PRO A 125 -14.85 -3.14 12.09
C PRO A 125 -15.41 -2.97 10.66
N ASP A 126 -16.44 -2.15 10.48
CA ASP A 126 -17.02 -1.88 9.15
C ASP A 126 -16.08 -1.07 8.25
N VAL A 127 -15.40 -0.07 8.83
CA VAL A 127 -14.39 0.73 8.12
C VAL A 127 -13.21 -0.17 7.73
N GLN A 128 -12.75 -1.04 8.65
CA GLN A 128 -11.70 -2.00 8.37
C GLN A 128 -12.12 -2.99 7.28
N ALA A 129 -13.35 -3.50 7.29
CA ALA A 129 -13.83 -4.43 6.27
C ALA A 129 -13.82 -3.79 4.87
N ALA A 130 -14.30 -2.55 4.75
CA ALA A 130 -14.25 -1.80 3.49
C ALA A 130 -12.82 -1.55 3.03
N TRP A 131 -11.93 -1.15 3.96
CA TRP A 131 -10.52 -0.90 3.68
C TRP A 131 -9.77 -2.15 3.23
N GLN A 132 -9.95 -3.29 3.92
CA GLN A 132 -9.31 -4.54 3.56
C GLN A 132 -9.84 -5.09 2.23
N LYS A 133 -11.15 -4.92 1.95
CA LYS A 133 -11.71 -5.21 0.63
C LYS A 133 -11.03 -4.36 -0.46
N PHE A 134 -10.88 -3.04 -0.23
CA PHE A 134 -10.16 -2.14 -1.15
C PHE A 134 -8.74 -2.63 -1.45
N LEU A 135 -7.93 -2.86 -0.40
CA LEU A 135 -6.56 -3.32 -0.60
C LEU A 135 -6.48 -4.72 -1.23
N ALA A 136 -7.41 -5.63 -0.93
CA ALA A 136 -7.45 -6.93 -1.59
C ALA A 136 -7.67 -6.81 -3.10
N VAL A 137 -8.50 -5.87 -3.54
CA VAL A 137 -8.71 -5.60 -4.97
C VAL A 137 -7.47 -4.97 -5.61
N VAL A 138 -6.80 -4.05 -4.91
CA VAL A 138 -5.53 -3.46 -5.35
C VAL A 138 -4.45 -4.53 -5.51
N VAL A 139 -4.27 -5.39 -4.50
CA VAL A 139 -3.30 -6.50 -4.54
C VAL A 139 -3.63 -7.43 -5.70
N SER A 140 -4.90 -7.83 -5.87
CA SER A 140 -5.32 -8.66 -6.99
C SER A 140 -5.01 -8.02 -8.36
N ALA A 141 -5.14 -6.70 -8.49
CA ALA A 141 -4.81 -5.98 -9.71
C ALA A 141 -3.30 -5.93 -9.96
N LEU A 142 -2.49 -5.71 -8.92
CA LEU A 142 -1.03 -5.70 -9.00
C LEU A 142 -0.44 -7.08 -9.33
N CYS A 143 -1.07 -8.17 -8.89
CA CYS A 143 -0.63 -9.52 -9.24
C CYS A 143 -1.07 -9.97 -10.65
N ARG A 144 -1.90 -9.20 -11.36
CA ARG A 144 -2.63 -9.70 -12.54
C ARG A 144 -1.75 -10.02 -13.75
N GLN A 145 -0.65 -9.30 -13.95
CA GLN A 145 0.25 -9.47 -15.10
C GLN A 145 1.45 -10.38 -14.79
N TYR A 146 1.44 -11.08 -13.66
CA TYR A 146 2.46 -12.05 -13.29
C TYR A 146 2.30 -13.36 -14.06
N HIS A 147 3.41 -14.04 -14.34
CA HIS A 147 3.49 -15.32 -15.06
C HIS A 147 4.08 -16.44 -14.20
#